data_AF-A0A139QL42-F1
#
_entry.id   AF-A0A139QL42-F1
#
_cell.length_a   1.000
_cell.length_b   1.000
_cell.length_c   1.000
_cell.angle_alpha   90.00
_cell.angle_beta   90.00
_cell.angle_gamma   90.00
#
_symmetry.space_group_name_H-M   'P 1'
#
loop_
_entity.id
_entity.type
_entity.pdbx_description
1 polymer ?
#
loop_
_entity_poly.entity_id
_entity_poly.type
_entity_poly.pdbx_seq_one_letter_code
_entity_poly.pdbx_strand_id
1 'polypeptide(L)' 'MEDKIIELADYFISKSTTYREAKIACEKLLKQVSHEIELRALESNIV' A
#
# COMPACT_ATOMS: atom_id res chain seq x y z
N MET A 1 11.16 5.92 7.45
CA MET A 1 9.87 5.21 7.24
C MET A 1 8.77 6.22 6.99
N GLU A 2 8.75 7.27 7.80
CA GLU A 2 7.94 8.48 7.61
C GLU A 2 8.05 9.07 6.18
N ASP A 3 9.27 9.23 5.64
CA ASP A 3 9.45 9.73 4.26
C ASP A 3 8.71 8.90 3.20
N LYS A 4 8.74 7.57 3.34
CA LYS A 4 8.05 6.66 2.42
C LYS A 4 6.52 6.72 2.57
N ILE A 5 6.04 7.02 3.79
CA ILE A 5 4.61 7.19 4.06
C ILE A 5 4.11 8.48 3.41
N ILE A 6 4.88 9.56 3.52
CA ILE A 6 4.57 10.86 2.90
C ILE A 6 4.57 10.72 1.38
N GLU A 7 5.60 10.10 0.79
CA GLU A 7 5.69 9.88 -0.66
C GLU A 7 4.51 9.05 -1.20
N LEU A 8 4.09 8.01 -0.48
CA LEU A 8 2.95 7.19 -0.86
C LEU A 8 1.62 7.96 -0.75
N ALA A 9 1.48 8.79 0.28
CA ALA A 9 0.30 9.65 0.45
C ALA A 9 0.20 10.68 -0.68
N ASP A 10 1.30 11.36 -1.00
CA ASP A 10 1.37 12.34 -2.10
C ASP A 10 1.07 11.67 -3.44
N TYR A 11 1.57 10.46 -3.67
CA TYR A 11 1.25 9.67 -4.85
C TYR A 11 -0.27 9.44 -4.98
N PHE A 12 -0.93 8.92 -3.93
CA PHE A 12 -2.37 8.66 -3.99
C PHE A 12 -3.21 9.92 -4.14
N ILE A 13 -2.83 11.01 -3.47
CA ILE A 13 -3.49 12.31 -3.60
C ILE A 13 -3.35 12.83 -5.03
N SER A 14 -2.17 12.73 -5.65
CA SER A 14 -1.93 13.21 -7.01
C SER A 14 -2.68 12.41 -8.09
N LYS A 15 -3.10 11.17 -7.80
CA LYS A 15 -3.80 10.27 -8.72
C LYS A 15 -5.31 10.23 -8.53
N SER A 16 -5.85 11.01 -7.59
CA SER A 16 -7.26 10.95 -7.22
C SER A 16 -7.90 12.33 -7.30
N THR A 17 -9.19 12.38 -7.64
CA THR A 17 -9.94 13.65 -7.69
C THR A 17 -10.45 14.02 -6.30
N THR A 18 -10.69 13.02 -5.45
CA THR A 18 -11.20 13.22 -4.09
C THR A 18 -10.37 12.46 -3.06
N TYR A 19 -10.41 12.95 -1.82
CA TYR A 19 -9.85 12.24 -0.66
C TYR A 19 -10.38 10.80 -0.55
N ARG A 20 -11.67 10.58 -0.85
CA ARG A 20 -12.30 9.27 -0.77
C ARG A 20 -11.68 8.28 -1.76
N GLU A 21 -11.45 8.72 -3.00
CA GLU A 21 -10.78 7.91 -4.02
C GLU A 21 -9.35 7.56 -3.61
N ALA A 22 -8.58 8.55 -3.13
CA ALA A 22 -7.21 8.34 -2.64
C ALA A 22 -7.17 7.30 -1.52
N LYS A 23 -8.08 7.41 -0.54
CA LYS A 23 -8.17 6.48 0.57
C LYS A 23 -8.52 5.05 0.10
N ILE A 24 -9.48 4.90 -0.80
CA ILE A 24 -9.84 3.58 -1.35
C ILE A 24 -8.66 2.95 -2.10
N ALA A 25 -7.91 3.75 -2.86
CA ALA A 25 -6.73 3.27 -3.58
C ALA A 25 -5.62 2.79 -2.62
N CYS A 26 -5.38 3.55 -1.53
CA CYS A 26 -4.44 3.17 -0.47
C CYS A 26 -4.85 1.85 0.21
N GLU A 27 -6.13 1.70 0.59
CA GLU A 27 -6.64 0.47 1.20
C GLU A 27 -6.52 -0.75 0.29
N LYS A 28 -6.72 -0.58 -1.03
CA LYS A 28 -6.51 -1.64 -2.01
C LYS A 28 -5.04 -2.06 -2.09
N LEU A 29 -4.12 -1.10 -2.15
CA LEU A 29 -2.68 -1.40 -2.18
C LEU A 29 -2.26 -2.14 -0.91
N LEU A 30 -2.74 -1.72 0.26
CA LEU A 30 -2.41 -2.38 1.53
C LEU A 30 -2.80 -3.86 1.51
N LYS A 31 -3.99 -4.19 0.99
CA LYS A 31 -4.42 -5.59 0.83
C LYS A 31 -3.50 -6.39 -0.08
N GLN A 32 -3.05 -5.79 -1.19
CA GLN A 32 -2.12 -6.45 -2.11
C GLN A 32 -0.74 -6.65 -1.47
N VAL A 33 -0.24 -5.65 -0.75
CA VAL A 33 1.04 -5.72 -0.02
C VAL A 33 0.98 -6.80 1.07
N SER A 34 -0.11 -6.87 1.84
CA SER A 34 -0.30 -7.94 2.83
C SER A 34 -0.27 -9.33 2.18
N HIS A 35 -0.98 -9.52 1.05
CA HIS A 35 -0.96 -10.79 0.34
C HIS A 35 0.43 -11.15 -0.18
N GLU A 36 1.16 -10.19 -0.75
CA GLU A 36 2.53 -10.42 -1.21
C GLU A 36 3.46 -10.77 -0.04
N ILE A 37 3.32 -10.12 1.12
CA ILE A 37 4.09 -10.46 2.32
C ILE A 37 3.86 -11.92 2.72
N GLU A 38 2.61 -12.38 2.72
CA GLU A 38 2.29 -13.79 3.02
C GLU A 38 2.99 -14.73 2.04
N LEU A 39 2.92 -14.44 0.73
CA LEU A 39 3.60 -15.24 -0.29
C LEU A 39 5.12 -15.27 -0.08
N ARG A 40 5.75 -14.12 0.17
CA ARG A 40 7.20 -14.04 0.43
C ARG A 40 7.62 -14.75 1.71
N ALA A 41 6.78 -14.71 2.74
CA ALA A 41 7.02 -15.44 3.98
C ALA A 41 6.99 -16.95 3.72
N LEU A 42 6.00 -17.45 2.96
CA LEU A 42 5.93 -18.84 2.52
C LEU A 42 7.17 -19.25 1.71
N GLU A 43 7.56 -18.46 0.70
CA GLU A 43 8.74 -18.73 -0.13
C GLU A 43 10.06 -18.74 0.68
N SER A 44 10.14 -17.88 1.70
CA SER A 44 11.33 -17.75 2.54
C SER A 44 11.36 -18.73 3.71
N ASN A 45 10.34 -19.58 3.87
CA ASN A 45 10.11 -20.44 5.05
C ASN A 45 10.10 -19.67 6.39
N ILE A 46 9.56 -18.45 6.38
CA ILE A 46 9.41 -17.59 7.57
C ILE A 46 7.93 -17.64 8.00
N VAL A 47 7.44 -18.84 8.28
CA VAL A 47 6.02 -19.15 8.57
C VAL A 47 5.92 -20.02 9.80
#